data_AF-A0A177U0I5-F1
#
_entry.id   AF-A0A177U0I5-F1
#
_cell.length_a   1.000
_cell.length_b   1.000
_cell.length_c   1.000
_cell.angle_alpha   90.00
_cell.angle_beta   90.00
_cell.angle_gamma   90.00
#
_symmetry.space_group_name_H-M   'P 1'
#
loop_
_entity.id
_entity.type
_entity.pdbx_description
1 polymer ?
#
loop_
_entity_poly.entity_id
_entity_poly.type
_entity_poly.pdbx_seq_one_letter_code
_entity_poly.pdbx_strand_id
1 'polypeptide(L)'
;MRIASLLQERLRAIRAAEGKTPIDVRILDLCTGSGCIAILLAHRLHQLSDTSYFDALRWQVIGTDISPVALNLAAQNARLMNLPTDSIHFHHADIFVDQEINPIFTLAFGRNSTPEADLPDPIQLNMVVSNPPYLTPSDYVSSSPADIDISVREWEDKRALVGVHPSHLDTQTSDHKDDSDKAGLAFYHRINALVARHANLLPRSATLPRLVLEVGHRGQAQQVATIFNGVLPPCSSDRSSPSIAAQIRKDAWGVDRVVEVY
;
A
#
# COMPACT_ATOMS: atom_id res chain seq x y z
N MET A 1 10.27 -6.64 6.55
CA MET A 1 9.73 -5.39 5.97
C MET A 1 9.78 -4.28 7.02
N ARG A 2 10.46 -3.15 6.75
CA ARG A 2 10.68 -2.09 7.76
C ARG A 2 9.40 -1.37 8.20
N ILE A 3 8.34 -1.41 7.39
CA ILE A 3 7.09 -0.66 7.65
C ILE A 3 6.35 -1.13 8.91
N ALA A 4 6.33 -2.42 9.23
CA ALA A 4 5.67 -2.93 10.44
C ALA A 4 6.38 -2.45 11.72
N SER A 5 7.71 -2.40 11.71
CA SER A 5 8.50 -1.84 12.81
C SER A 5 8.30 -0.33 12.92
N LEU A 6 8.33 0.39 11.79
CA LEU A 6 8.06 1.83 11.75
C LEU A 6 6.66 2.15 12.30
N LEU A 7 5.64 1.41 11.88
CA LEU A 7 4.27 1.55 12.39
C LEU A 7 4.23 1.39 13.90
N GLN A 8 4.84 0.32 14.44
CA GLN A 8 4.91 0.09 15.88
C GLN A 8 5.62 1.24 16.62
N GLU A 9 6.77 1.68 16.12
CA GLU A 9 7.56 2.78 16.72
C GLU A 9 6.75 4.09 16.73
N ARG A 10 6.06 4.40 15.64
CA ARG A 10 5.23 5.61 15.53
C ARG A 10 3.99 5.54 16.39
N LEU A 11 3.32 4.40 16.48
CA LEU A 11 2.20 4.21 17.38
C LEU A 11 2.62 4.39 18.85
N ARG A 12 3.80 3.90 19.24
CA ARG A 12 4.36 4.16 20.59
C ARG A 12 4.64 5.64 20.81
N ALA A 13 5.23 6.32 19.83
CA ALA A 13 5.49 7.76 19.93
C ALA A 13 4.18 8.57 20.06
N ILE A 14 3.16 8.24 19.27
CA ILE A 14 1.83 8.88 19.35
C ILE A 14 1.20 8.60 20.71
N ARG A 15 1.20 7.34 21.19
CA ARG A 15 0.66 7.01 22.51
C ARG A 15 1.37 7.75 23.65
N ALA A 16 2.69 7.92 23.55
CA ALA A 16 3.47 8.67 24.53
C ALA A 16 3.14 10.18 24.52
N ALA A 17 2.82 10.76 23.36
CA ALA A 17 2.48 12.18 23.22
C ALA A 17 1.01 12.50 23.54
N GLU A 18 0.09 11.64 23.10
CA GLU A 18 -1.36 11.89 23.08
C GLU A 18 -2.12 11.19 24.22
N GLY A 19 -1.39 10.53 25.13
CA GLY A 19 -1.95 9.87 26.30
C GLY A 19 -2.98 8.79 25.93
N LYS A 20 -4.16 8.82 26.54
CA LYS A 20 -5.22 7.82 26.34
C LYS A 20 -6.15 8.08 25.14
N THR A 21 -5.83 9.06 24.30
CA THR A 21 -6.63 9.35 23.11
C THR A 21 -6.78 8.08 22.24
N PRO A 22 -8.00 7.70 21.82
CA PRO A 22 -8.18 6.54 20.95
C PRO A 22 -7.39 6.69 19.65
N ILE A 23 -6.82 5.60 19.15
CA ILE A 23 -6.08 5.59 17.89
C ILE A 23 -6.79 4.63 16.95
N ASP A 24 -6.99 5.06 15.72
CA ASP A 24 -7.71 4.30 14.71
C ASP A 24 -6.87 4.14 13.45
N VAL A 25 -6.32 2.94 13.26
CA VAL A 25 -5.45 2.62 12.12
C VAL A 25 -6.27 1.97 11.01
N ARG A 26 -6.18 2.48 9.78
CA ARG A 26 -6.80 1.90 8.59
C ARG A 26 -5.76 1.71 7.51
N ILE A 27 -5.65 0.50 6.98
CA ILE A 27 -4.67 0.18 5.95
C ILE A 27 -5.37 -0.46 4.75
N LEU A 28 -5.07 0.05 3.56
CA LEU A 28 -5.48 -0.55 2.29
C LEU A 28 -4.24 -1.09 1.56
N ASP A 29 -4.18 -2.41 1.38
CA ASP A 29 -3.15 -3.12 0.63
C ASP A 29 -3.63 -3.41 -0.80
N LEU A 30 -3.13 -2.64 -1.76
CA LEU A 30 -3.45 -2.80 -3.18
C LEU A 30 -2.54 -3.86 -3.81
N CYS A 31 -3.11 -4.74 -4.63
CA CYS A 31 -2.41 -5.90 -5.21
C CYS A 31 -1.88 -6.82 -4.10
N THR A 32 -2.76 -7.18 -3.15
CA THR A 32 -2.38 -7.89 -1.91
C THR A 32 -1.85 -9.31 -2.16
N GLY A 33 -2.15 -9.90 -3.32
CA GLY A 33 -1.77 -11.26 -3.66
C GLY A 33 -2.27 -12.25 -2.60
N SER A 34 -1.35 -13.06 -2.06
CA SER A 34 -1.62 -14.01 -0.97
C SER A 34 -1.75 -13.35 0.41
N GLY A 35 -1.83 -12.02 0.48
CA GLY A 35 -2.07 -11.26 1.71
C GLY A 35 -0.82 -10.95 2.54
N CYS A 36 0.39 -11.16 2.03
CA CYS A 36 1.62 -11.09 2.84
C CYS A 36 1.80 -9.77 3.60
N ILE A 37 1.57 -8.64 2.93
CA ILE A 37 1.72 -7.30 3.53
C ILE A 37 0.56 -7.03 4.49
N ALA A 38 -0.69 -7.19 4.01
CA ALA A 38 -1.90 -7.03 4.82
C ALA A 38 -1.84 -7.85 6.13
N ILE A 39 -1.51 -9.14 6.05
CA ILE A 39 -1.46 -10.06 7.19
C ILE A 39 -0.32 -9.68 8.14
N LEU A 40 0.86 -9.31 7.64
CA LEU A 40 1.96 -8.86 8.49
C LEU A 40 1.58 -7.63 9.32
N LEU A 41 0.94 -6.65 8.69
CA LEU A 41 0.52 -5.41 9.34
C LEU A 41 -0.63 -5.67 10.32
N ALA A 42 -1.64 -6.44 9.92
CA ALA A 42 -2.74 -6.85 10.77
C ALA A 42 -2.26 -7.62 12.00
N HIS A 43 -1.35 -8.59 11.83
CA HIS A 43 -0.77 -9.36 12.93
C HIS A 43 -0.01 -8.46 13.91
N ARG A 44 0.76 -7.49 13.40
CA ARG A 44 1.45 -6.52 14.25
C ARG A 44 0.47 -5.64 15.02
N LEU A 45 -0.57 -5.15 14.37
CA LEU A 45 -1.59 -4.30 14.98
C LEU A 45 -2.40 -5.07 16.04
N HIS A 46 -2.76 -6.33 15.75
CA HIS A 46 -3.43 -7.22 16.69
C HIS A 46 -2.60 -7.47 17.94
N GLN A 47 -1.31 -7.79 17.78
CA GLN A 47 -0.39 -7.95 18.92
C GLN A 47 -0.30 -6.69 19.78
N LEU A 48 -0.39 -5.49 19.18
CA LEU A 48 -0.35 -4.23 19.92
C LEU A 48 -1.68 -3.97 20.63
N SER A 49 -2.82 -4.18 19.97
CA SER A 49 -4.15 -3.97 20.55
C SER A 49 -4.43 -4.84 21.77
N ASP A 50 -3.80 -6.02 21.85
CA ASP A 50 -3.96 -6.94 22.98
C ASP A 50 -3.17 -6.51 24.23
N THR A 51 -2.37 -5.44 24.13
CA THR A 51 -1.62 -4.90 25.27
C THR A 51 -2.39 -3.79 25.99
N SER A 52 -2.25 -3.72 27.32
CA SER A 52 -2.84 -2.62 28.11
C SER A 52 -2.28 -1.24 27.76
N TYR A 53 -1.14 -1.18 27.06
CA TYR A 53 -0.55 0.07 26.59
C TYR A 53 -1.31 0.67 25.39
N PHE A 54 -2.07 -0.15 24.67
CA PHE A 54 -2.87 0.23 23.51
C PHE A 54 -4.34 -0.18 23.68
N ASP A 55 -4.88 -0.03 24.90
CA ASP A 55 -6.27 -0.36 25.27
C ASP A 55 -7.34 0.28 24.37
N ALA A 56 -7.09 1.46 23.82
CA ALA A 56 -7.97 2.16 22.88
C ALA A 56 -7.44 2.18 21.42
N LEU A 57 -6.66 1.17 21.01
CA LEU A 57 -6.22 1.00 19.61
C LEU A 57 -7.24 0.16 18.83
N ARG A 58 -7.87 0.79 17.85
CA ARG A 58 -8.67 0.12 16.83
C ARG A 58 -7.88 0.02 15.54
N TRP A 59 -8.10 -1.05 14.79
CA TRP A 59 -7.43 -1.22 13.51
C TRP A 59 -8.30 -1.95 12.50
N GLN A 60 -8.07 -1.68 11.21
CA GLN A 60 -8.60 -2.45 10.11
C GLN A 60 -7.58 -2.52 8.99
N VAL A 61 -7.47 -3.68 8.36
CA VAL A 61 -6.66 -3.89 7.16
C VAL A 61 -7.56 -4.47 6.07
N ILE A 62 -7.58 -3.82 4.91
CA ILE A 62 -8.26 -4.31 3.72
C ILE A 62 -7.21 -4.64 2.67
N GLY A 63 -7.18 -5.88 2.21
CA GLY A 63 -6.42 -6.28 1.02
C GLY A 63 -7.32 -6.35 -0.20
N THR A 64 -6.82 -5.95 -1.37
CA THR A 64 -7.54 -6.11 -2.63
C THR A 64 -6.65 -6.64 -3.74
N ASP A 65 -7.24 -7.47 -4.60
CA ASP A 65 -6.57 -8.08 -5.73
C ASP A 65 -7.57 -8.38 -6.85
N ILE A 66 -7.07 -8.49 -8.08
CA ILE A 66 -7.85 -8.92 -9.24
C ILE A 66 -7.99 -10.45 -9.29
N SER A 67 -7.11 -11.19 -8.63
CA SER A 67 -7.10 -12.65 -8.64
C SER A 67 -7.95 -13.23 -7.51
N PRO A 68 -9.10 -13.86 -7.80
CA PRO A 68 -9.90 -14.53 -6.77
C PRO A 68 -9.14 -15.69 -6.10
N VAL A 69 -8.20 -16.33 -6.82
CA VAL A 69 -7.35 -17.38 -6.27
C VAL A 69 -6.40 -16.81 -5.21
N ALA A 70 -5.79 -15.65 -5.48
CA ALA A 70 -4.91 -14.97 -4.54
C ALA A 70 -5.66 -14.55 -3.27
N LEU A 71 -6.87 -14.00 -3.41
CA LEU A 71 -7.71 -13.60 -2.28
C LEU A 71 -8.16 -14.80 -1.42
N ASN A 72 -8.48 -15.94 -2.03
CA ASN A 72 -8.78 -17.16 -1.27
C ASN A 72 -7.57 -17.60 -0.44
N LEU A 73 -6.37 -17.57 -1.04
CA LEU A 73 -5.14 -17.88 -0.34
C LEU A 73 -4.85 -16.87 0.78
N ALA A 74 -5.09 -15.57 0.56
CA ALA A 74 -4.96 -14.53 1.58
C ALA A 74 -5.91 -14.77 2.76
N ALA A 75 -7.17 -15.11 2.49
CA ALA A 75 -8.14 -15.45 3.53
C ALA A 75 -7.77 -16.74 4.29
N GLN A 76 -7.15 -17.73 3.64
CA GLN A 76 -6.62 -18.92 4.31
C GLN A 76 -5.42 -18.57 5.21
N ASN A 77 -4.47 -17.78 4.70
CA ASN A 77 -3.30 -17.34 5.45
C ASN A 77 -3.68 -16.51 6.68
N ALA A 78 -4.66 -15.60 6.57
CA ALA A 78 -5.15 -14.82 7.69
C ALA A 78 -5.79 -15.70 8.78
N ARG A 79 -6.56 -16.72 8.37
CA ARG A 79 -7.14 -17.71 9.30
C ARG A 79 -6.07 -18.53 10.01
N LEU A 80 -5.03 -18.97 9.31
CA LEU A 80 -3.91 -19.70 9.91
C LEU A 80 -3.15 -18.86 10.95
N MET A 81 -3.13 -17.54 10.77
CA MET A 81 -2.55 -16.59 11.72
C MET A 81 -3.49 -16.20 12.87
N ASN A 82 -4.68 -16.80 12.96
CA ASN A 82 -5.73 -16.49 13.94
C ASN A 82 -6.09 -15.00 13.99
N LEU A 83 -6.07 -14.31 12.84
CA LEU A 83 -6.44 -12.90 12.79
C LEU A 83 -7.96 -12.74 12.88
N PRO A 84 -8.44 -11.69 13.56
CA PRO A 84 -9.86 -11.47 13.75
C PRO A 84 -10.52 -11.05 12.42
N THR A 85 -11.54 -11.79 12.02
CA THR A 85 -12.19 -11.67 10.69
C THR A 85 -13.02 -10.40 10.52
N ASP A 86 -13.24 -9.65 11.59
CA ASP A 86 -13.91 -8.34 11.57
C ASP A 86 -12.93 -7.18 11.31
N SER A 87 -11.62 -7.42 11.44
CA SER A 87 -10.58 -6.40 11.35
C SER A 87 -9.67 -6.58 10.13
N ILE A 88 -9.61 -7.78 9.54
CA ILE A 88 -8.93 -8.00 8.25
C ILE A 88 -9.90 -8.55 7.20
N HIS A 89 -9.96 -7.89 6.04
CA HIS A 89 -10.87 -8.23 4.95
C HIS A 89 -10.14 -8.28 3.62
N PHE A 90 -10.61 -9.14 2.71
CA PHE A 90 -10.06 -9.28 1.36
C PHE A 90 -11.17 -9.11 0.33
N HIS A 91 -11.00 -8.14 -0.58
CA HIS A 91 -12.00 -7.78 -1.57
C HIS A 91 -11.46 -7.89 -2.99
N HIS A 92 -12.25 -8.49 -3.88
CA HIS A 92 -11.95 -8.47 -5.30
C HIS A 92 -12.16 -7.07 -5.88
N ALA A 93 -11.15 -6.53 -6.53
CA ALA A 93 -11.28 -5.34 -7.37
C ALA A 93 -10.13 -5.29 -8.39
N ASP A 94 -10.46 -4.95 -9.63
CA ASP A 94 -9.47 -4.43 -10.56
C ASP A 94 -9.20 -2.95 -10.21
N ILE A 95 -7.95 -2.65 -9.83
CA ILE A 95 -7.58 -1.28 -9.49
C ILE A 95 -7.75 -0.33 -10.68
N PHE A 96 -7.77 -0.80 -11.93
CA PHE A 96 -7.98 0.01 -13.14
C PHE A 96 -9.47 0.27 -13.42
N VAL A 97 -10.40 -0.40 -12.74
CA VAL A 97 -11.84 -0.21 -12.90
C VAL A 97 -12.40 0.63 -11.74
N ASP A 98 -12.74 1.89 -12.03
CA ASP A 98 -13.19 2.87 -11.02
C ASP A 98 -14.40 2.39 -10.21
N GLN A 99 -15.34 1.69 -10.85
CA GLN A 99 -16.55 1.17 -10.22
C GLN A 99 -16.26 0.07 -9.19
N GLU A 100 -15.15 -0.65 -9.35
CA GLU A 100 -14.72 -1.70 -8.42
C GLU A 100 -13.90 -1.12 -7.28
N ILE A 101 -12.92 -0.25 -7.58
CA ILE A 101 -11.94 0.19 -6.58
C ILE A 101 -12.40 1.37 -5.71
N ASN A 102 -13.23 2.29 -6.22
CA ASN A 102 -13.68 3.45 -5.44
C ASN A 102 -14.52 3.06 -4.19
N PRO A 103 -15.42 2.05 -4.26
CA PRO A 103 -16.08 1.51 -3.07
C PRO A 103 -15.10 0.98 -2.03
N ILE A 104 -13.96 0.37 -2.45
CA ILE A 104 -12.95 -0.15 -1.52
C ILE A 104 -12.26 0.97 -0.74
N PHE A 105 -11.94 2.10 -1.37
CA PHE A 105 -11.42 3.28 -0.65
C PHE A 105 -12.41 3.81 0.38
N THR A 106 -13.69 3.90 0.01
CA THR A 106 -14.76 4.31 0.93
C THR A 106 -14.91 3.31 2.07
N LEU A 107 -14.82 2.01 1.80
CA LEU A 107 -14.90 0.97 2.82
C LEU A 107 -13.70 1.01 3.79
N ALA A 108 -12.49 1.19 3.26
CA ALA A 108 -11.25 1.21 4.05
C ALA A 108 -11.13 2.46 4.93
N PHE A 109 -11.57 3.62 4.44
CA PHE A 109 -11.27 4.91 5.07
C PHE A 109 -12.50 5.75 5.41
N GLY A 110 -13.70 5.31 5.01
CA GLY A 110 -14.96 5.95 5.36
C GLY A 110 -15.14 5.99 6.88
N ARG A 111 -15.58 7.14 7.39
CA ARG A 111 -15.90 7.29 8.80
C ARG A 111 -17.25 6.64 9.09
N ASN A 112 -17.23 5.50 9.77
CA ASN A 112 -18.40 4.95 10.44
C ASN A 112 -18.50 5.60 11.83
N SER A 113 -18.79 6.90 11.88
CA SER A 113 -18.99 7.59 13.16
C SER A 113 -20.48 7.87 13.32
N THR A 114 -21.19 7.02 14.07
CA THR A 114 -22.20 7.57 14.98
C THR A 114 -21.41 8.30 16.07
N PRO A 115 -21.57 9.61 16.27
CA PRO A 115 -20.87 10.30 17.34
C PRO A 115 -21.30 9.68 18.68
N GLU A 116 -20.39 8.99 19.36
CA GLU A 116 -20.56 8.75 20.78
C GLU A 116 -20.25 10.09 21.45
N ALA A 117 -21.30 10.76 21.94
CA ALA A 117 -21.29 12.17 22.32
C ALA A 117 -20.25 12.55 23.40
N ASP A 118 -19.64 11.57 24.06
CA ASP A 118 -18.79 11.77 25.24
C ASP A 118 -17.33 11.30 25.06
N LEU A 119 -16.92 10.81 23.88
CA LEU A 119 -15.53 10.41 23.62
C LEU A 119 -14.81 11.38 22.66
N PRO A 120 -13.50 11.65 22.89
CA PRO A 120 -12.70 12.43 21.95
C PRO A 120 -12.60 11.71 20.60
N ASP A 121 -12.60 12.48 19.52
CA ASP A 121 -12.37 11.95 18.19
C ASP A 121 -11.05 11.16 18.14
N PRO A 122 -11.04 9.95 17.56
CA PRO A 122 -9.83 9.15 17.49
C PRO A 122 -8.79 9.81 16.59
N ILE A 123 -7.51 9.63 16.93
CA ILE A 123 -6.39 9.93 16.04
C ILE A 123 -6.47 8.94 14.87
N GLN A 124 -6.79 9.46 13.69
CA GLN A 124 -6.99 8.64 12.50
C GLN A 124 -5.70 8.51 11.69
N LEU A 125 -5.27 7.27 11.45
CA LEU A 125 -4.05 6.93 10.73
C LEU A 125 -4.40 6.04 9.54
N ASN A 126 -4.59 6.66 8.38
CA ASN A 126 -4.93 5.93 7.16
C ASN A 126 -3.71 5.81 6.25
N MET A 127 -3.47 4.61 5.73
CA MET A 127 -2.32 4.27 4.90
C MET A 127 -2.73 3.41 3.72
N VAL A 128 -2.16 3.68 2.55
CA VAL A 128 -2.18 2.76 1.41
C VAL A 128 -0.82 2.11 1.30
N VAL A 129 -0.78 0.80 1.10
CA VAL A 129 0.43 0.04 0.82
C VAL A 129 0.23 -0.75 -0.46
N SER A 130 1.31 -1.02 -1.19
CA SER A 130 1.23 -1.88 -2.37
C SER A 130 2.59 -2.44 -2.74
N ASN A 131 2.61 -3.71 -3.12
CA ASN A 131 3.66 -4.29 -3.95
C ASN A 131 3.05 -4.60 -5.32
N PRO A 132 2.90 -3.59 -6.20
CA PRO A 132 2.24 -3.79 -7.48
C PRO A 132 3.18 -4.50 -8.47
N PRO A 133 2.65 -5.06 -9.57
CA PRO A 133 3.46 -5.46 -10.71
C PRO A 133 4.31 -4.28 -11.20
N TYR A 134 5.63 -4.49 -11.30
CA TYR A 134 6.59 -3.42 -11.59
C TYR A 134 7.68 -3.81 -12.59
N LEU A 135 7.75 -5.07 -13.02
CA LEU A 135 8.74 -5.48 -14.02
C LEU A 135 8.41 -4.84 -15.36
N THR A 136 9.45 -4.38 -16.05
CA THR A 136 9.28 -3.93 -17.43
C THR A 136 8.99 -5.13 -18.33
N PRO A 137 8.28 -4.94 -19.47
CA PRO A 137 8.12 -6.01 -20.46
C PRO A 137 9.47 -6.57 -20.94
N SER A 138 10.50 -5.72 -21.03
CA SER A 138 11.87 -6.13 -21.39
C SER A 138 12.55 -6.99 -20.32
N ASP A 139 12.41 -6.65 -19.04
CA ASP A 139 13.01 -7.43 -17.95
C ASP A 139 12.36 -8.82 -17.87
N TYR A 140 11.03 -8.90 -18.08
CA TYR A 140 10.30 -10.18 -18.07
C TYR A 140 10.74 -11.14 -19.17
N VAL A 141 11.00 -10.65 -20.39
CA VAL A 141 11.46 -11.52 -21.50
C VAL A 141 12.96 -11.82 -21.44
N SER A 142 13.72 -11.11 -20.59
CA SER A 142 15.15 -11.32 -20.40
C SER A 142 15.44 -12.76 -19.98
N SER A 143 16.61 -13.25 -20.37
CA SER A 143 17.19 -14.51 -19.89
C SER A 143 18.20 -14.31 -18.76
N SER A 144 18.41 -13.05 -18.34
CA SER A 144 19.33 -12.71 -17.26
C SER A 144 18.66 -12.92 -15.89
N PRO A 145 19.26 -13.74 -15.01
CA PRO A 145 18.79 -13.88 -13.63
C PRO A 145 18.84 -12.58 -12.81
N ALA A 146 19.56 -11.57 -13.29
CA ALA A 146 19.57 -10.24 -12.67
C ALA A 146 18.28 -9.45 -12.93
N ASP A 147 17.50 -9.85 -13.93
CA ASP A 147 16.24 -9.20 -14.34
C ASP A 147 15.03 -9.99 -13.83
N ILE A 148 15.04 -11.32 -14.05
CA ILE A 148 14.00 -12.22 -13.56
C ILE A 148 14.55 -13.63 -13.37
N ASP A 149 14.21 -14.28 -12.27
CA ASP A 149 14.53 -15.70 -12.08
C ASP A 149 13.66 -16.57 -12.99
N ILE A 150 14.24 -17.62 -13.57
CA ILE A 150 13.54 -18.50 -14.50
C ILE A 150 12.32 -19.17 -13.87
N SER A 151 12.42 -19.55 -12.58
CA SER A 151 11.31 -20.17 -11.85
C SER A 151 10.14 -19.19 -11.67
N VAL A 152 10.44 -17.93 -11.38
CA VAL A 152 9.42 -16.86 -11.27
C VAL A 152 8.74 -16.67 -12.62
N ARG A 153 9.52 -16.54 -13.70
CA ARG A 153 8.98 -16.31 -15.06
C ARG A 153 8.10 -17.46 -15.56
N GLU A 154 8.46 -18.70 -15.23
CA GLU A 154 7.76 -19.89 -15.73
C GLU A 154 6.57 -20.33 -14.88
N TRP A 155 6.57 -20.00 -13.58
CA TRP A 155 5.59 -20.54 -12.64
C TRP A 155 4.71 -19.51 -11.92
N GLU A 156 5.07 -18.23 -11.93
CA GLU A 156 4.23 -17.17 -11.38
C GLU A 156 3.32 -16.54 -12.44
N ASP A 157 2.21 -15.94 -11.98
CA ASP A 157 1.26 -15.27 -12.85
C ASP A 157 1.89 -14.00 -13.43
N LYS A 158 2.00 -13.90 -14.75
CA LYS A 158 2.51 -12.71 -15.45
C LYS A 158 1.81 -11.42 -15.03
N ARG A 159 0.52 -11.48 -14.65
CA ARG A 159 -0.26 -10.34 -14.14
C ARG A 159 0.25 -9.80 -12.79
N ALA A 160 0.92 -10.63 -12.00
CA ALA A 160 1.53 -10.24 -10.73
C ALA A 160 2.94 -9.64 -10.91
N LEU A 161 3.52 -9.76 -12.11
CA LEU A 161 4.92 -9.43 -12.36
C LEU A 161 5.08 -8.17 -13.21
N VAL A 162 4.40 -8.09 -14.35
CA VAL A 162 4.66 -7.07 -15.39
C VAL A 162 3.83 -5.81 -15.14
N GLY A 163 4.50 -4.67 -14.99
CA GLY A 163 3.92 -3.38 -14.60
C GLY A 163 3.24 -2.59 -15.73
N VAL A 164 2.45 -3.26 -16.56
CA VAL A 164 1.67 -2.66 -17.67
C VAL A 164 0.18 -2.62 -17.37
N HIS A 165 -0.58 -1.84 -18.14
CA HIS A 165 -2.04 -1.91 -18.07
C HIS A 165 -2.54 -3.35 -18.37
N PRO A 166 -3.54 -3.88 -17.63
CA PRO A 166 -4.00 -5.27 -17.82
C PRO A 166 -4.42 -5.61 -19.25
N SER A 167 -5.02 -4.67 -19.99
CA SER A 167 -5.39 -4.87 -21.40
C SER A 167 -4.20 -4.98 -22.36
N HIS A 168 -2.99 -4.62 -21.92
CA HIS A 168 -1.78 -4.65 -22.73
C HIS A 168 -0.86 -5.82 -22.38
N LEU A 169 -1.23 -6.68 -21.42
CA LEU A 169 -0.36 -7.74 -20.90
C LEU A 169 0.17 -8.68 -22.00
N ASP A 170 -0.65 -8.98 -23.00
CA ASP A 170 -0.30 -9.89 -24.11
C ASP A 170 0.20 -9.16 -25.37
N THR A 171 0.39 -7.85 -25.30
CA THR A 171 0.99 -7.07 -26.38
C THR A 171 2.48 -7.40 -26.50
N GLN A 172 3.00 -7.46 -27.72
CA GLN A 172 4.45 -7.67 -27.90
C GLN A 172 5.22 -6.44 -27.41
N THR A 173 6.43 -6.67 -26.87
CA THR A 173 7.29 -5.63 -26.29
C THR A 173 7.54 -4.46 -27.24
N SER A 174 7.68 -4.73 -28.54
CA SER A 174 7.88 -3.73 -29.60
C SER A 174 6.66 -2.83 -29.87
N ASP A 175 5.47 -3.27 -29.45
CA ASP A 175 4.20 -2.67 -29.85
C ASP A 175 3.59 -1.81 -28.74
N HIS A 176 4.14 -1.86 -27.52
CA HIS A 176 3.76 -0.93 -26.45
C HIS A 176 4.16 0.49 -26.86
N LYS A 177 3.16 1.33 -27.14
CA LYS A 177 3.38 2.74 -27.48
C LYS A 177 3.49 3.64 -26.24
N ASP A 178 2.91 3.20 -25.12
CA ASP A 178 2.91 3.95 -23.86
C ASP A 178 4.26 3.81 -23.14
N ASP A 179 4.90 4.95 -22.85
CA ASP A 179 6.18 4.99 -22.14
C ASP A 179 6.07 4.51 -20.69
N SER A 180 4.90 4.66 -20.06
CA SER A 180 4.60 4.11 -18.75
C SER A 180 4.66 2.58 -18.78
N ASP A 181 4.04 1.95 -19.78
CA ASP A 181 4.05 0.49 -19.92
C ASP A 181 5.47 -0.02 -20.16
N LYS A 182 6.22 0.61 -21.07
CA LYS A 182 7.62 0.24 -21.32
C LYS A 182 8.48 0.29 -20.06
N ALA A 183 8.22 1.26 -19.19
CA ALA A 183 8.95 1.48 -17.94
C ALA A 183 8.40 0.67 -16.75
N GLY A 184 7.34 -0.12 -16.93
CA GLY A 184 6.69 -0.85 -15.83
C GLY A 184 6.03 0.08 -14.80
N LEU A 185 5.57 1.26 -15.23
CA LEU A 185 5.07 2.32 -14.35
C LEU A 185 3.54 2.45 -14.29
N ALA A 186 2.80 1.61 -15.03
CA ALA A 186 1.34 1.79 -15.20
C ALA A 186 0.58 1.73 -13.87
N PHE A 187 0.93 0.78 -13.00
CA PHE A 187 0.33 0.66 -11.68
C PHE A 187 0.61 1.88 -10.80
N TYR A 188 1.81 2.44 -10.84
CA TYR A 188 2.15 3.63 -10.04
C TYR A 188 1.36 4.86 -10.47
N HIS A 189 1.21 5.08 -11.79
CA HIS A 189 0.35 6.16 -12.30
C HIS A 189 -1.11 5.95 -11.91
N ARG A 190 -1.59 4.70 -11.94
CA ARG A 190 -2.95 4.39 -11.53
C ARG A 190 -3.16 4.63 -10.03
N ILE A 191 -2.26 4.16 -9.18
CA ILE A 191 -2.31 4.37 -7.73
C ILE A 191 -2.25 5.87 -7.43
N ASN A 192 -1.42 6.65 -8.14
CA ASN A 192 -1.37 8.09 -8.02
C ASN A 192 -2.73 8.75 -8.27
N ALA A 193 -3.39 8.40 -9.37
CA ALA A 193 -4.71 8.91 -9.71
C ALA A 193 -5.76 8.57 -8.64
N LEU A 194 -5.73 7.35 -8.09
CA LEU A 194 -6.62 6.92 -7.01
C LEU A 194 -6.37 7.69 -5.72
N VAL A 195 -5.11 7.83 -5.31
CA VAL A 195 -4.72 8.55 -4.10
C VAL A 195 -5.06 10.04 -4.22
N ALA A 196 -4.86 10.66 -5.39
CA ALA A 196 -5.26 12.04 -5.65
C ALA A 196 -6.77 12.23 -5.53
N ARG A 197 -7.55 11.30 -6.12
CA ARG A 197 -9.02 11.31 -6.07
C ARG A 197 -9.55 11.18 -4.64
N HIS A 198 -8.91 10.36 -3.82
CA HIS A 198 -9.32 10.05 -2.45
C HIS A 198 -8.49 10.79 -1.39
N ALA A 199 -7.84 11.90 -1.75
CA ALA A 199 -6.90 12.60 -0.88
C ALA A 199 -7.52 13.10 0.44
N ASN A 200 -8.83 13.34 0.45
CA ASN A 200 -9.61 13.73 1.63
C ASN A 200 -9.81 12.58 2.64
N LEU A 201 -9.76 11.33 2.20
CA LEU A 201 -9.87 10.13 3.04
C LEU A 201 -8.55 9.74 3.69
N LEU A 202 -7.46 10.38 3.30
CA LEU A 202 -6.13 10.12 3.80
C LEU A 202 -5.69 11.36 4.62
N PRO A 203 -5.82 11.34 5.96
CA PRO A 203 -5.51 12.49 6.79
C PRO A 203 -4.01 12.82 6.71
N ARG A 204 -3.69 14.09 6.94
CA ARG A 204 -2.30 14.57 6.94
C ARG A 204 -1.51 13.91 8.06
N SER A 205 -0.32 13.41 7.75
CA SER A 205 0.55 12.74 8.71
C SER A 205 2.01 13.01 8.38
N ALA A 206 2.68 13.82 9.21
CA ALA A 206 4.12 14.05 9.07
C ALA A 206 4.96 12.89 9.67
N THR A 207 4.33 11.99 10.43
CA THR A 207 5.02 10.97 11.24
C THR A 207 4.97 9.58 10.62
N LEU A 208 3.87 9.25 9.96
CA LEU A 208 3.66 8.01 9.23
C LEU A 208 3.39 8.30 7.75
N PRO A 209 4.01 7.54 6.82
CA PRO A 209 3.70 7.68 5.42
C PRO A 209 2.24 7.30 5.17
N ARG A 210 1.58 8.07 4.32
CA ARG A 210 0.23 7.78 3.82
C ARG A 210 0.25 6.78 2.67
N LEU A 211 1.39 6.64 2.00
CA LEU A 211 1.60 5.69 0.93
C LEU A 211 2.97 5.01 1.06
N VAL A 212 3.00 3.69 0.90
CA VAL A 212 4.23 2.89 0.89
C VAL A 212 4.18 1.93 -0.29
N LEU A 213 5.10 2.10 -1.22
CA LEU A 213 5.13 1.36 -2.49
C LEU A 213 6.42 0.58 -2.62
N GLU A 214 6.33 -0.71 -2.88
CA GLU A 214 7.47 -1.47 -3.37
C GLU A 214 7.78 -1.08 -4.82
N VAL A 215 9.07 -1.07 -5.16
CA VAL A 215 9.59 -0.73 -6.48
C VAL A 215 10.64 -1.71 -6.95
N GLY A 216 10.69 -1.87 -8.27
CA GLY A 216 11.73 -2.58 -8.98
C GLY A 216 13.08 -1.85 -8.93
N HIS A 217 14.02 -2.32 -9.74
CA HIS A 217 15.41 -1.86 -9.74
C HIS A 217 15.67 -0.73 -10.75
N ARG A 218 16.95 -0.40 -10.98
CA ARG A 218 17.44 0.46 -12.10
C ARG A 218 16.82 1.87 -12.14
N GLY A 219 16.67 2.51 -10.99
CA GLY A 219 16.24 3.90 -10.90
C GLY A 219 14.72 4.10 -10.92
N GLN A 220 13.93 3.02 -10.99
CA GLN A 220 12.46 3.08 -10.91
C GLN A 220 11.99 3.80 -9.63
N ALA A 221 12.69 3.61 -8.51
CA ALA A 221 12.41 4.33 -7.25
C ALA A 221 12.35 5.86 -7.42
N GLN A 222 13.27 6.44 -8.21
CA GLN A 222 13.29 7.89 -8.45
C GLN A 222 12.15 8.34 -9.36
N GLN A 223 11.80 7.52 -10.36
CA GLN A 223 10.66 7.78 -11.23
C GLN A 223 9.36 7.74 -10.43
N VAL A 224 9.18 6.72 -9.58
CA VAL A 224 8.03 6.60 -8.69
C VAL A 224 7.97 7.76 -7.69
N ALA A 225 9.09 8.13 -7.05
CA ALA A 225 9.13 9.31 -6.20
C ALA A 225 8.70 10.60 -6.94
N THR A 226 9.04 10.71 -8.23
CA THR A 226 8.61 11.84 -9.08
C THR A 226 7.12 11.80 -9.39
N ILE A 227 6.56 10.62 -9.71
CA ILE A 227 5.12 10.43 -9.95
C ILE A 227 4.30 10.94 -8.76
N PHE A 228 4.72 10.63 -7.53
CA PHE A 228 3.99 11.00 -6.32
C PHE A 228 4.35 12.38 -5.75
N ASN A 229 5.19 13.16 -6.44
CA ASN A 229 5.52 14.50 -5.99
C ASN A 229 4.28 15.42 -6.05
N GLY A 230 3.91 16.01 -4.92
CA GLY A 230 2.78 16.95 -4.84
C GLY A 230 1.38 16.35 -4.99
N VAL A 231 1.24 15.02 -5.04
CA VAL A 231 -0.07 14.36 -5.19
C VAL A 231 -0.94 14.48 -3.93
N LEU A 232 -0.32 14.55 -2.76
CA LEU A 232 -0.97 14.71 -1.48
C LEU A 232 -0.79 16.14 -0.98
N PRO A 233 -1.83 16.76 -0.40
CA PRO A 233 -1.69 18.10 0.16
C PRO A 233 -0.65 18.09 1.29
N PRO A 234 0.23 19.11 1.36
CA PRO A 234 1.29 19.16 2.36
C PRO A 234 0.72 19.15 3.79
N CYS A 235 1.48 18.56 4.71
CA CYS A 235 1.05 18.40 6.11
C CYS A 235 0.83 19.74 6.85
N SER A 236 1.45 20.84 6.41
CA SER A 236 1.28 22.18 7.00
C SER A 236 0.03 22.90 6.47
N SER A 237 -0.61 23.70 7.31
CA SER A 237 -1.59 24.74 6.88
C SER A 237 -0.90 25.94 6.25
N ASP A 238 0.40 26.10 6.51
CA ASP A 238 1.23 27.15 5.97
C ASP A 238 1.73 26.74 4.57
N ARG A 239 1.27 27.46 3.53
CA ARG A 239 1.68 27.25 2.13
C ARG A 239 3.19 27.45 1.92
N SER A 240 3.90 27.98 2.93
CA SER A 240 5.35 28.19 2.91
C SER A 240 6.17 27.03 3.48
N SER A 241 5.57 26.07 4.19
CA SER A 241 6.34 24.89 4.62
C SER A 241 6.52 23.92 3.46
N PRO A 242 7.75 23.43 3.22
CA PRO A 242 8.02 22.53 2.10
C PRO A 242 7.23 21.23 2.28
N SER A 243 6.59 20.78 1.19
CA SER A 243 6.04 19.43 1.11
C SER A 243 7.13 18.42 1.44
N ILE A 244 6.83 17.44 2.30
CA ILE A 244 7.76 16.35 2.58
C ILE A 244 7.93 15.58 1.27
N ALA A 245 9.14 15.64 0.71
CA ALA A 245 9.45 14.88 -0.50
C ALA A 245 9.32 13.38 -0.21
N ALA A 246 8.91 12.61 -1.23
CA ALA A 246 8.89 11.16 -1.13
C ALA A 246 10.28 10.62 -0.74
N GLN A 247 10.31 9.65 0.17
CA GLN A 247 11.55 9.06 0.67
C GLN A 247 11.79 7.71 0.03
N ILE A 248 12.99 7.52 -0.52
CA ILE A 248 13.43 6.24 -1.07
C ILE A 248 14.17 5.46 0.02
N ARG A 249 13.76 4.22 0.23
CA ARG A 249 14.33 3.33 1.24
C ARG A 249 15.01 2.15 0.56
N LYS A 250 16.19 1.83 1.08
CA LYS A 250 16.99 0.68 0.68
C LYS A 250 16.64 -0.56 1.49
N ASP A 251 16.73 -1.72 0.86
CA ASP A 251 16.66 -3.02 1.51
C ASP A 251 17.95 -3.37 2.27
N ALA A 252 18.07 -4.62 2.72
CA ALA A 252 19.24 -5.11 3.46
C ALA A 252 20.52 -5.19 2.62
N TRP A 253 20.40 -5.15 1.29
CA TRP A 253 21.50 -5.23 0.33
C TRP A 253 21.85 -3.87 -0.29
N GLY A 254 21.21 -2.78 0.17
CA GLY A 254 21.47 -1.44 -0.31
C GLY A 254 20.75 -1.08 -1.62
N VAL A 255 19.82 -1.92 -2.08
CA VAL A 255 19.04 -1.68 -3.29
C VAL A 255 17.80 -0.85 -2.94
N ASP A 256 17.49 0.15 -3.74
CA ASP A 256 16.26 0.93 -3.58
C ASP A 256 15.05 0.01 -3.81
N ARG A 257 14.16 -0.06 -2.82
CA ARG A 257 13.02 -1.00 -2.86
C ARG A 257 11.70 -0.43 -2.42
N VAL A 258 11.70 0.67 -1.69
CA VAL A 258 10.45 1.24 -1.19
C VAL A 258 10.44 2.75 -1.38
N VAL A 259 9.30 3.28 -1.82
CA VAL A 259 9.01 4.71 -1.84
C VAL A 259 7.93 5.00 -0.78
N GLU A 260 8.24 5.90 0.15
CA GLU A 260 7.34 6.36 1.21
C GLU A 260 6.88 7.80 0.91
N VAL A 261 5.57 8.06 0.96
CA VAL A 261 4.98 9.40 0.73
C VAL A 261 4.18 9.82 1.97
N TYR A 262 4.39 11.06 2.43
CA TYR A 262 3.87 11.61 3.69
C TYR A 262 2.82 12.71 3.46
#